data_AF-A0A4S2ALQ3-F1
#
_entry.id   AF-A0A4S2ALQ3-F1
#
_cell.length_a   1.000
_cell.length_b   1.000
_cell.length_c   1.000
_cell.angle_alpha   90.00
_cell.angle_beta   90.00
_cell.angle_gamma   90.00
#
_symmetry.space_group_name_H-M   'P 1'
#
loop_
_entity.id
_entity.type
_entity.pdbx_description
1 polymer ?
#
loop_
_entity_poly.entity_id
_entity_poly.type
_entity_poly.pdbx_seq_one_letter_code
_entity_poly.pdbx_strand_id
1 'polypeptide(L)'
;MKKKYLWGVAFCMLVCIWGCSDQDDNLINPDKMIQMYGYPYNLQSGVIWQSNSNVIISSIPYIYEDTYEKDGTPVTDRVEGFCAGDERIETGNFMLSLYETGLYGNMELEKAQGEGACICFHLASPELGELVPGKYVFGTDKKPYTFIGYCSSDYNTQNKENIPAALSEGEVTVEKNGDNYRVVFQCKTTFGGDIAGEYNGTLQQHRVSQVSSTEYNNVSLSGLMDEVEIVMWYTGDVIRNILDQIGLEGFPLKDGAEMIGLIVDGEKFIDPENSGTDFDTEYNGMSLFSLSTGLSQIANDARKNKEQIDLALTWNKEQEAFYFESPIRIRSMLDHKSKYDFPCHTVYMNAPEGFSDTDFENLSADDFSFQITEEKVKISTADFKPAYVFFQTGKGVLGVIKVKSYVPQDMKTEYDIYTGGYIDSPLNPSIQLEIKCPAVVANPQIR
;
A
#
# COMPACT_ATOMS: atom_id res chain seq x y z
N MET A 1 7.81 47.49 77.44
CA MET A 1 8.42 47.55 76.10
C MET A 1 8.69 46.13 75.61
N LYS A 2 8.09 45.80 74.45
CA LYS A 2 8.37 44.73 73.46
C LYS A 2 9.03 43.39 73.92
N LYS A 3 8.24 42.30 73.86
CA LYS A 3 8.32 41.13 72.93
C LYS A 3 9.30 40.03 73.41
N LYS A 4 9.07 38.70 73.34
CA LYS A 4 7.97 37.85 72.81
C LYS A 4 8.21 36.38 73.25
N TYR A 5 7.11 35.67 73.52
CA TYR A 5 6.77 34.23 73.39
C TYR A 5 7.62 33.09 73.98
N LEU A 6 6.98 32.26 74.82
CA LEU A 6 6.91 30.79 74.64
C LEU A 6 5.82 30.16 75.54
N TRP A 7 4.65 29.83 75.00
CA TRP A 7 3.62 28.94 75.60
C TRP A 7 2.94 28.26 74.40
N GLY A 8 2.73 26.95 74.28
CA GLY A 8 2.66 25.92 75.31
C GLY A 8 1.21 25.43 75.45
N VAL A 9 0.94 24.26 74.85
CA VAL A 9 -0.06 23.25 75.26
C VAL A 9 -1.51 23.34 74.71
N ALA A 10 -1.86 22.25 74.00
CA ALA A 10 -3.13 21.52 73.89
C ALA A 10 -4.44 22.24 73.56
N PHE A 11 -5.11 21.79 72.48
CA PHE A 11 -6.49 21.26 72.54
C PHE A 11 -6.94 20.68 71.18
N CYS A 12 -7.82 19.68 71.23
CA CYS A 12 -8.64 19.11 70.13
C CYS A 12 -7.99 18.12 69.16
N MET A 13 -7.81 16.88 69.63
CA MET A 13 -7.89 15.67 68.80
C MET A 13 -9.21 14.96 69.16
N LEU A 14 -10.25 15.18 68.35
CA LEU A 14 -11.51 14.43 68.38
C LEU A 14 -12.31 14.79 67.12
N VAL A 15 -12.23 13.97 66.07
CA VAL A 15 -13.33 13.38 65.28
C VAL A 15 -12.67 12.52 64.18
N CYS A 16 -12.43 11.22 64.44
CA CYS A 16 -12.19 10.23 63.38
C CYS A 16 -12.81 8.88 63.82
N ILE A 17 -14.14 8.80 63.84
CA ILE A 17 -14.84 7.52 63.68
C ILE A 17 -16.04 7.76 62.75
N TRP A 18 -15.81 7.87 61.45
CA TRP A 18 -16.84 7.68 60.42
C TRP A 18 -16.19 7.06 59.19
N GLY A 19 -16.58 5.82 58.88
CA GLY A 19 -16.48 5.18 57.57
C GLY A 19 -15.08 4.88 57.02
N CYS A 20 -14.55 3.69 57.31
CA CYS A 20 -13.92 2.94 56.22
C CYS A 20 -15.07 2.59 55.27
N SER A 21 -15.29 3.46 54.29
CA SER A 21 -16.12 3.19 53.14
C SER A 21 -15.36 2.17 52.30
N ASP A 22 -15.83 0.93 52.29
CA ASP A 22 -15.54 -0.04 51.23
C ASP A 22 -15.99 0.56 49.90
N GLN A 23 -15.12 1.35 49.28
CA GLN A 23 -15.23 1.79 47.89
C GLN A 23 -13.81 1.91 47.35
N ASP A 24 -13.29 0.78 46.90
CA ASP A 24 -12.54 0.66 45.63
C ASP A 24 -12.17 -0.82 45.34
N ASP A 25 -13.09 -1.75 45.58
CA ASP A 25 -13.08 -3.04 44.89
C ASP A 25 -13.66 -2.82 43.48
N ASN A 26 -12.88 -2.18 42.60
CA ASN A 26 -13.15 -2.21 41.16
C ASN A 26 -12.83 -3.61 40.62
N LEU A 27 -13.73 -4.54 40.92
CA LEU A 27 -14.28 -5.58 40.04
C LEU A 27 -13.29 -6.22 39.06
N ILE A 28 -12.38 -7.05 39.58
CA ILE A 28 -11.80 -8.14 38.79
C ILE A 28 -12.94 -9.11 38.47
N ASN A 29 -13.46 -9.07 37.24
CA ASN A 29 -14.46 -10.02 36.78
C ASN A 29 -13.72 -11.20 36.12
N PRO A 30 -13.68 -12.40 36.74
CA PRO A 30 -12.97 -13.55 36.18
C PRO A 30 -13.44 -13.93 34.78
N ASP A 31 -14.70 -13.62 34.44
CA ASP A 31 -15.32 -13.92 33.14
C ASP A 31 -14.91 -12.94 32.02
N LYS A 32 -14.00 -11.99 32.32
CA LYS A 32 -13.45 -10.97 31.42
C LYS A 32 -11.92 -10.90 31.46
N MET A 33 -11.29 -11.86 32.13
CA MET A 33 -9.84 -11.93 32.27
C MET A 33 -9.20 -12.59 31.07
N ILE A 34 -8.16 -11.95 30.55
CA ILE A 34 -7.35 -12.46 29.46
C ILE A 34 -5.89 -12.51 29.89
N GLN A 35 -5.12 -13.36 29.24
CA GLN A 35 -3.68 -13.48 29.39
C GLN A 35 -3.02 -12.93 28.13
N MET A 36 -2.18 -11.91 28.27
CA MET A 36 -1.25 -11.50 27.21
C MET A 36 0.16 -11.69 27.72
N TYR A 37 0.95 -12.53 27.04
CA TYR A 37 2.36 -12.75 27.38
C TYR A 37 2.58 -13.24 28.83
N GLY A 38 1.61 -14.00 29.36
CA GLY A 38 1.63 -14.50 30.74
C GLY A 38 1.20 -13.49 31.81
N TYR A 39 0.76 -12.29 31.41
CA TYR A 39 0.22 -11.27 32.31
C TYR A 39 -1.31 -11.16 32.19
N PRO A 40 -2.03 -11.06 33.32
CA PRO A 40 -3.48 -10.93 33.34
C PRO A 40 -3.94 -9.49 33.04
N TYR A 41 -4.97 -9.35 32.20
CA TYR A 41 -5.66 -8.09 31.89
C TYR A 41 -7.17 -8.27 31.97
N ASN A 42 -7.91 -7.24 32.37
CA ASN A 42 -9.38 -7.30 32.56
C ASN A 42 -10.09 -6.47 31.48
N LEU A 43 -10.64 -7.13 30.46
CA LEU A 43 -11.32 -6.45 29.35
C LEU A 43 -12.75 -6.08 29.73
N GLN A 44 -12.98 -4.84 30.15
CA GLN A 44 -14.27 -4.42 30.69
C GLN A 44 -15.33 -4.14 29.62
N SER A 45 -14.90 -3.69 28.43
CA SER A 45 -15.80 -3.25 27.35
C SER A 45 -15.42 -3.84 26.00
N GLY A 46 -16.36 -3.80 25.06
CA GLY A 46 -16.11 -4.24 23.69
C GLY A 46 -17.13 -3.72 22.69
N VAL A 47 -16.74 -3.71 21.43
CA VAL A 47 -17.52 -3.16 20.31
C VAL A 47 -17.35 -4.07 19.10
N ILE A 48 -18.43 -4.24 18.33
CA ILE A 48 -18.39 -4.84 17.00
C ILE A 48 -18.49 -3.72 15.97
N TRP A 49 -17.38 -3.42 15.30
CA TRP A 49 -17.34 -2.48 14.20
C TRP A 49 -17.67 -3.20 12.91
N GLN A 50 -18.74 -2.81 12.23
CA GLN A 50 -19.09 -3.35 10.94
C GLN A 50 -18.58 -2.42 9.84
N SER A 51 -17.80 -2.96 8.93
CA SER A 51 -17.26 -2.29 7.75
C SER A 51 -17.97 -2.75 6.48
N ASN A 52 -17.63 -2.18 5.34
CA ASN A 52 -18.04 -2.69 4.04
C ASN A 52 -17.59 -4.15 3.88
N SER A 53 -18.47 -4.98 3.30
CA SER A 53 -18.22 -6.40 3.08
C SER A 53 -16.88 -6.62 2.39
N ASN A 54 -16.18 -7.69 2.74
CA ASN A 54 -15.05 -8.12 1.94
C ASN A 54 -15.59 -8.72 0.65
N VAL A 55 -15.07 -8.26 -0.48
CA VAL A 55 -15.26 -8.93 -1.77
C VAL A 55 -13.94 -9.63 -2.10
N ILE A 56 -13.99 -10.94 -2.20
CA ILE A 56 -12.85 -11.78 -2.53
C ILE A 56 -13.16 -12.38 -3.89
N ILE A 57 -12.37 -11.98 -4.88
CA ILE A 57 -12.34 -12.69 -6.14
C ILE A 57 -11.20 -13.70 -6.03
N SER A 58 -11.49 -14.97 -6.34
CA SER A 58 -10.46 -15.99 -6.44
C SER A 58 -9.35 -15.53 -7.38
N SER A 59 -8.12 -15.88 -7.06
CA SER A 59 -7.00 -15.75 -7.99
C SER A 59 -6.58 -17.14 -8.41
N ILE A 60 -6.44 -17.36 -9.71
CA ILE A 60 -5.97 -18.62 -10.28
C ILE A 60 -4.56 -18.43 -10.83
N PRO A 61 -3.72 -19.49 -10.83
CA PRO A 61 -2.39 -19.41 -11.43
C PRO A 61 -2.47 -18.98 -12.89
N TYR A 62 -1.62 -18.03 -13.27
CA TYR A 62 -1.45 -17.56 -14.63
C TYR A 62 0.02 -17.71 -15.05
N ILE A 63 0.24 -18.10 -16.29
CA ILE A 63 1.59 -18.29 -16.83
C ILE A 63 1.72 -17.46 -18.09
N TYR A 64 2.73 -16.59 -18.11
CA TYR A 64 3.17 -15.88 -19.29
C TYR A 64 4.45 -16.54 -19.83
N GLU A 65 4.47 -16.85 -21.12
CA GLU A 65 5.66 -17.36 -21.81
C GLU A 65 6.38 -16.19 -22.48
N ASP A 66 7.50 -15.77 -21.89
CA ASP A 66 8.32 -14.67 -22.36
C ASP A 66 9.37 -15.21 -23.34
N THR A 67 9.17 -14.96 -24.64
CA THR A 67 10.07 -15.46 -25.70
C THR A 67 10.88 -14.33 -26.30
N TYR A 68 12.21 -14.46 -26.26
CA TYR A 68 13.16 -13.43 -26.69
C TYR A 68 14.44 -14.03 -27.25
N GLU A 69 15.25 -13.21 -27.92
CA GLU A 69 16.56 -13.61 -28.43
C GLU A 69 17.65 -13.33 -27.39
N LYS A 70 18.48 -14.33 -27.09
CA LYS A 70 19.65 -14.19 -26.24
C LYS A 70 20.85 -14.80 -26.93
N ASP A 71 21.87 -13.99 -27.21
CA ASP A 71 23.10 -14.42 -27.88
C ASP A 71 22.82 -15.16 -29.22
N GLY A 72 21.85 -14.68 -30.00
CA GLY A 72 21.45 -15.29 -31.28
C GLY A 72 20.59 -16.55 -31.16
N THR A 73 20.16 -16.93 -29.95
CA THR A 73 19.33 -18.12 -29.70
C THR A 73 17.97 -17.71 -29.12
N PRO A 74 16.85 -18.25 -29.62
CA PRO A 74 15.55 -18.04 -29.00
C PRO A 74 15.48 -18.73 -27.63
N VAL A 75 15.11 -17.97 -26.62
CA VAL A 75 14.88 -18.43 -25.24
C VAL A 75 13.42 -18.18 -24.90
N THR A 76 12.80 -19.12 -24.17
CA THR A 76 11.46 -18.96 -23.63
C THR A 76 11.49 -19.19 -22.13
N ASP A 77 11.19 -18.15 -21.36
CA ASP A 77 11.06 -18.22 -19.91
C ASP A 77 9.59 -18.35 -19.51
N ARG A 78 9.31 -19.17 -18.48
CA ARG A 78 7.97 -19.28 -17.87
C ARG A 78 7.89 -18.33 -16.69
N VAL A 79 6.98 -17.36 -16.79
CA VAL A 79 6.77 -16.31 -15.79
C VAL A 79 5.48 -16.64 -15.07
N GLU A 80 5.60 -16.96 -13.78
CA GLU A 80 4.46 -17.35 -12.95
C GLU A 80 3.81 -16.11 -12.32
N GLY A 81 2.49 -16.09 -12.32
CA GLY A 81 1.70 -15.04 -11.72
C GLY A 81 0.28 -15.51 -11.44
N PHE A 82 -0.64 -14.56 -11.38
CA PHE A 82 -2.04 -14.82 -11.07
C PHE A 82 -2.97 -13.91 -11.86
N CYS A 83 -4.13 -14.44 -12.22
CA CYS A 83 -5.23 -13.67 -12.79
C CYS A 83 -6.51 -13.87 -11.96
N ALA A 84 -7.50 -13.01 -12.19
CA ALA A 84 -8.81 -13.15 -11.55
C ALA A 84 -9.46 -14.46 -12.01
N GLY A 85 -9.97 -15.24 -11.06
CA GLY A 85 -10.82 -16.40 -11.30
C GLY A 85 -12.30 -16.03 -11.25
N ASP A 86 -13.14 -17.04 -11.46
CA ASP A 86 -14.60 -16.87 -11.58
C ASP A 86 -15.33 -16.88 -10.22
N GLU A 87 -14.68 -17.39 -9.16
CA GLU A 87 -15.30 -17.47 -7.85
C GLU A 87 -15.26 -16.09 -7.18
N ARG A 88 -16.44 -15.55 -6.89
CA ARG A 88 -16.63 -14.37 -6.04
C ARG A 88 -17.23 -14.81 -4.72
N ILE A 89 -16.53 -14.52 -3.64
CA ILE A 89 -16.98 -14.74 -2.27
C ILE A 89 -17.13 -13.39 -1.61
N GLU A 90 -18.30 -13.14 -1.03
CA GLU A 90 -18.50 -11.98 -0.17
C GLU A 90 -18.62 -12.43 1.28
N THR A 91 -17.90 -11.75 2.16
CA THR A 91 -17.98 -11.98 3.61
C THR A 91 -18.29 -10.68 4.32
N GLY A 92 -19.06 -10.75 5.40
CA GLY A 92 -19.21 -9.61 6.29
C GLY A 92 -17.87 -9.25 6.93
N ASN A 93 -17.53 -7.96 6.94
CA ASN A 93 -16.29 -7.44 7.50
C ASN A 93 -16.57 -6.86 8.88
N PHE A 94 -16.23 -7.62 9.92
CA PHE A 94 -16.46 -7.21 11.30
C PHE A 94 -15.14 -7.12 12.03
N MET A 95 -14.98 -6.09 12.85
CA MET A 95 -13.88 -6.01 13.79
C MET A 95 -14.46 -6.03 15.21
N LEU A 96 -14.14 -7.10 15.93
CA LEU A 96 -14.50 -7.26 17.32
C LEU A 96 -13.34 -6.73 18.16
N SER A 97 -13.55 -5.58 18.81
CA SER A 97 -12.56 -4.91 19.64
C SER A 97 -12.94 -5.04 21.10
N LEU A 98 -12.01 -5.49 21.93
CA LEU A 98 -12.16 -5.63 23.37
C LEU A 98 -11.11 -4.77 24.08
N TYR A 99 -11.53 -4.04 25.12
CA TYR A 99 -10.72 -3.02 25.77
C TYR A 99 -10.70 -3.17 27.29
N GLU A 100 -9.53 -2.93 27.88
CA GLU A 100 -9.35 -2.79 29.33
C GLU A 100 -9.90 -1.46 29.85
N THR A 101 -10.07 -1.37 31.17
CA THR A 101 -10.32 -0.12 31.90
C THR A 101 -9.38 1.00 31.42
N GLY A 102 -9.95 2.16 31.11
CA GLY A 102 -9.20 3.32 30.63
C GLY A 102 -9.21 3.48 29.11
N LEU A 103 -9.58 2.42 28.36
CA LEU A 103 -9.73 2.42 26.92
C LEU A 103 -11.16 2.01 26.53
N TYR A 104 -11.76 2.71 25.56
CA TYR A 104 -13.12 2.42 25.11
C TYR A 104 -13.32 2.82 23.65
N GLY A 105 -14.27 2.17 22.98
CA GLY A 105 -14.71 2.56 21.66
C GLY A 105 -15.62 3.80 21.71
N ASN A 106 -15.26 4.86 20.99
CA ASN A 106 -16.09 6.03 20.78
C ASN A 106 -16.80 5.90 19.42
N MET A 107 -18.12 5.71 19.46
CA MET A 107 -18.95 5.54 18.26
C MET A 107 -19.03 6.80 17.40
N GLU A 108 -19.03 7.98 18.02
CA GLU A 108 -19.13 9.26 17.29
C GLU A 108 -17.86 9.55 16.47
N LEU A 109 -16.71 9.10 16.98
CA LEU A 109 -15.42 9.24 16.30
C LEU A 109 -15.01 7.97 15.52
N GLU A 110 -15.83 6.92 15.60
CA GLU A 110 -15.59 5.59 15.01
C GLU A 110 -14.22 5.00 15.36
N LYS A 111 -13.72 5.24 16.58
CA LYS A 111 -12.38 4.85 17.03
C LYS A 111 -12.28 4.74 18.56
N ALA A 112 -11.19 4.20 19.06
CA ALA A 112 -10.87 4.05 20.47
C ALA A 112 -10.38 5.38 21.05
N GLN A 113 -10.64 5.56 22.35
CA GLN A 113 -10.17 6.68 23.14
C GLN A 113 -9.68 6.22 24.51
N GLY A 114 -8.61 6.87 24.97
CA GLY A 114 -7.98 6.59 26.25
C GLY A 114 -6.72 5.72 26.12
N GLU A 115 -6.44 4.96 27.17
CA GLU A 115 -5.27 4.10 27.28
C GLU A 115 -5.57 2.80 28.05
N GLY A 116 -4.92 1.70 27.66
CA GLY A 116 -5.07 0.40 28.31
C GLY A 116 -4.78 -0.75 27.35
N ALA A 117 -4.85 -1.99 27.85
CA ALA A 117 -4.73 -3.16 27.00
C ALA A 117 -5.94 -3.33 26.06
N CYS A 118 -5.71 -3.90 24.89
CA CYS A 118 -6.75 -4.20 23.92
C CYS A 118 -6.40 -5.38 23.01
N ILE A 119 -7.44 -6.02 22.50
CA ILE A 119 -7.35 -7.00 21.42
C ILE A 119 -8.45 -6.77 20.40
N CYS A 120 -8.10 -6.85 19.13
CA CYS A 120 -9.01 -6.69 18.01
C CYS A 120 -8.92 -7.89 17.08
N PHE A 121 -10.08 -8.41 16.67
CA PHE A 121 -10.20 -9.49 15.70
C PHE A 121 -10.96 -8.99 14.47
N HIS A 122 -10.33 -9.02 13.31
CA HIS A 122 -10.98 -8.79 12.02
C HIS A 122 -11.56 -10.12 11.54
N LEU A 123 -12.86 -10.28 11.74
CA LEU A 123 -13.62 -11.50 11.50
C LEU A 123 -14.31 -11.39 10.13
N ALA A 124 -14.05 -12.38 9.27
CA ALA A 124 -14.75 -12.56 8.00
C ALA A 124 -16.01 -13.42 8.21
N SER A 125 -17.15 -12.77 8.47
CA SER A 125 -18.43 -13.45 8.70
C SER A 125 -18.97 -14.04 7.38
N PRO A 126 -19.55 -15.25 7.38
CA PRO A 126 -20.22 -15.80 6.19
C PRO A 126 -21.43 -14.95 5.74
N GLU A 127 -21.98 -14.10 6.60
CA GLU A 127 -23.12 -13.23 6.30
C GLU A 127 -22.70 -11.75 6.29
N LEU A 128 -23.25 -10.97 5.36
CA LEU A 128 -22.85 -9.57 5.13
C LEU A 128 -23.33 -8.61 6.23
N GLY A 129 -24.52 -8.87 6.76
CA GLY A 129 -25.23 -7.99 7.70
C GLY A 129 -24.97 -8.27 9.17
N GLU A 130 -24.50 -9.46 9.52
CA GLU A 130 -24.37 -9.92 10.91
C GLU A 130 -23.05 -10.69 11.13
N LEU A 131 -22.48 -10.52 12.32
CA LEU A 131 -21.40 -11.38 12.81
C LEU A 131 -22.00 -12.72 13.26
N VAL A 132 -21.88 -13.74 12.42
CA VAL A 132 -22.45 -15.07 12.69
C VAL A 132 -21.69 -15.77 13.81
N PRO A 133 -22.37 -16.25 14.88
CA PRO A 133 -21.73 -17.06 15.91
C PRO A 133 -21.05 -18.30 15.32
N GLY A 134 -19.88 -18.64 15.82
CA GLY A 134 -19.10 -19.77 15.34
C GLY A 134 -17.62 -19.69 15.70
N LYS A 135 -16.87 -20.67 15.21
CA LYS A 135 -15.42 -20.76 15.37
C LYS A 135 -14.74 -20.16 14.15
N TYR A 136 -13.92 -19.14 14.39
CA TYR A 136 -13.06 -18.48 13.42
C TYR A 136 -11.62 -18.96 13.60
N VAL A 137 -10.93 -19.22 12.50
CA VAL A 137 -9.53 -19.70 12.48
C VAL A 137 -8.64 -18.65 11.83
N PHE A 138 -7.40 -18.52 12.30
CA PHE A 138 -6.48 -17.54 11.74
C PHE A 138 -6.29 -17.74 10.22
N GLY A 139 -6.42 -16.66 9.44
CA GLY A 139 -6.28 -16.68 7.99
C GLY A 139 -6.32 -15.27 7.40
N THR A 140 -5.43 -14.98 6.46
CA THR A 140 -5.28 -13.65 5.83
C THR A 140 -6.12 -13.48 4.56
N ASP A 141 -6.76 -14.54 4.08
CA ASP A 141 -7.50 -14.59 2.82
C ASP A 141 -8.96 -14.13 2.94
N LYS A 142 -9.41 -13.79 4.16
CA LYS A 142 -10.74 -13.24 4.48
C LYS A 142 -11.91 -14.17 4.10
N LYS A 143 -11.64 -15.47 3.89
CA LYS A 143 -12.69 -16.46 3.64
C LYS A 143 -13.67 -16.56 4.81
N PRO A 144 -14.88 -17.11 4.61
CA PRO A 144 -15.85 -17.32 5.68
C PRO A 144 -15.20 -18.03 6.88
N TYR A 145 -15.45 -17.52 8.08
CA TYR A 145 -14.90 -18.04 9.34
C TYR A 145 -13.37 -17.93 9.48
N THR A 146 -12.74 -16.98 8.79
CA THR A 146 -11.34 -16.63 9.03
C THR A 146 -11.19 -15.35 9.84
N PHE A 147 -10.02 -15.17 10.48
CA PHE A 147 -9.67 -13.91 11.11
C PHE A 147 -8.19 -13.54 11.00
N ILE A 148 -7.92 -12.24 11.04
CA ILE A 148 -6.62 -11.69 11.48
C ILE A 148 -6.86 -10.89 12.76
N GLY A 149 -5.81 -10.59 13.52
CA GLY A 149 -5.99 -9.77 14.72
C GLY A 149 -4.73 -9.09 15.18
N TYR A 150 -4.94 -8.16 16.11
CA TYR A 150 -3.90 -7.33 16.69
C TYR A 150 -4.20 -7.12 18.17
N CYS A 151 -3.15 -6.90 18.95
CA CYS A 151 -3.28 -6.64 20.37
C CYS A 151 -2.21 -5.67 20.85
N SER A 152 -2.47 -5.02 21.97
CA SER A 152 -1.49 -4.25 22.71
C SER A 152 -1.78 -4.33 24.20
N SER A 153 -0.73 -4.38 25.02
CA SER A 153 -0.83 -4.37 26.48
C SER A 153 -0.91 -2.96 27.07
N ASP A 154 -0.62 -1.93 26.28
CA ASP A 154 -0.40 -0.55 26.71
C ASP A 154 -0.76 0.46 25.61
N TYR A 155 -1.85 0.21 24.87
CA TYR A 155 -2.28 1.07 23.79
C TYR A 155 -2.65 2.46 24.32
N ASN A 156 -2.08 3.53 23.76
CA ASN A 156 -2.41 4.89 24.15
C ASN A 156 -2.80 5.73 22.92
N THR A 157 -4.05 6.17 22.87
CA THR A 157 -4.61 6.89 21.71
C THR A 157 -4.01 8.28 21.44
N GLN A 158 -3.25 8.83 22.38
CA GLN A 158 -2.49 10.07 22.21
C GLN A 158 -1.06 9.81 21.70
N ASN A 159 -0.57 8.58 21.83
CA ASN A 159 0.74 8.18 21.33
C ASN A 159 0.67 7.86 19.83
N LYS A 160 1.50 8.54 19.04
CA LYS A 160 1.61 8.30 17.60
C LYS A 160 2.48 7.09 17.26
N GLU A 161 3.21 6.56 18.22
CA GLU A 161 4.15 5.43 18.06
C GLU A 161 3.58 4.11 18.59
N ASN A 162 2.26 3.95 18.70
CA ASN A 162 1.69 2.64 19.02
C ASN A 162 2.12 1.62 17.96
N ILE A 163 2.75 0.52 18.40
CA ILE A 163 3.07 -0.63 17.55
C ILE A 163 2.30 -1.83 18.09
N PRO A 164 1.05 -2.06 17.62
CA PRO A 164 0.29 -3.25 17.98
C PRO A 164 1.02 -4.52 17.52
N ALA A 165 0.95 -5.55 18.35
CA ALA A 165 1.43 -6.88 18.00
C ALA A 165 0.41 -7.57 17.09
N ALA A 166 0.85 -8.01 15.92
CA ALA A 166 0.03 -8.81 15.01
C ALA A 166 -0.06 -10.27 15.49
N LEU A 167 -1.23 -10.87 15.32
CA LEU A 167 -1.43 -12.32 15.51
C LEU A 167 -0.91 -13.09 14.29
N SER A 168 -0.46 -14.33 14.52
CA SER A 168 0.14 -15.21 13.50
C SER A 168 -0.51 -16.60 13.41
N GLU A 169 -1.21 -17.02 14.46
CA GLU A 169 -1.98 -18.26 14.52
C GLU A 169 -3.03 -18.19 15.64
N GLY A 170 -4.05 -19.04 15.58
CA GLY A 170 -5.02 -19.18 16.66
C GLY A 170 -6.46 -19.40 16.21
N GLU A 171 -7.35 -19.36 17.20
CA GLU A 171 -8.78 -19.59 17.04
C GLU A 171 -9.55 -18.61 17.91
N VAL A 172 -10.70 -18.13 17.41
CA VAL A 172 -11.66 -17.30 18.15
C VAL A 172 -13.03 -17.92 18.00
N THR A 173 -13.68 -18.25 19.11
CA THR A 173 -15.07 -18.73 19.13
C THR A 173 -15.98 -17.62 19.63
N VAL A 174 -16.97 -17.25 18.81
CA VAL A 174 -17.98 -16.26 19.14
C VAL A 174 -19.32 -16.96 19.36
N GLU A 175 -19.90 -16.78 20.53
CA GLU A 175 -21.24 -17.25 20.88
C GLU A 175 -22.13 -16.04 21.20
N LYS A 176 -23.41 -16.11 20.85
CA LYS A 176 -24.40 -15.05 21.12
C LYS A 176 -25.59 -15.63 21.86
N ASN A 177 -25.84 -15.13 23.06
CA ASN A 177 -26.90 -15.56 23.97
C ASN A 177 -27.81 -14.38 24.29
N GLY A 178 -28.82 -14.14 23.43
CA GLY A 178 -29.62 -12.92 23.49
C GLY A 178 -28.76 -11.70 23.14
N ASP A 179 -28.68 -10.74 24.07
CA ASP A 179 -27.88 -9.50 23.91
C ASP A 179 -26.42 -9.65 24.37
N ASN A 180 -26.08 -10.78 25.00
CA ASN A 180 -24.73 -11.05 25.51
C ASN A 180 -23.93 -11.88 24.51
N TYR A 181 -22.64 -11.58 24.43
CA TYR A 181 -21.65 -12.35 23.69
C TYR A 181 -20.70 -13.06 24.64
N ARG A 182 -20.30 -14.26 24.23
CA ARG A 182 -19.18 -14.99 24.81
C ARG A 182 -18.13 -15.19 23.74
N VAL A 183 -16.95 -14.64 23.96
CA VAL A 183 -15.83 -14.68 23.01
C VAL A 183 -14.67 -15.38 23.69
N VAL A 184 -14.28 -16.54 23.15
CA VAL A 184 -13.17 -17.35 23.66
C VAL A 184 -12.08 -17.38 22.62
N PHE A 185 -10.84 -17.09 22.99
CA PHE A 185 -9.73 -17.08 22.04
C PHE A 185 -8.46 -17.67 22.60
N GLN A 186 -7.66 -18.26 21.71
CA GLN A 186 -6.32 -18.74 21.97
C GLN A 186 -5.48 -18.54 20.72
N CYS A 187 -4.48 -17.67 20.82
CA CYS A 187 -3.72 -17.14 19.69
C CYS A 187 -2.24 -17.00 20.04
N LYS A 188 -1.41 -16.80 19.02
CA LYS A 188 -0.03 -16.32 19.18
C LYS A 188 0.25 -15.08 18.34
N THR A 189 1.20 -14.27 18.80
CA THR A 189 1.71 -13.12 18.05
C THR A 189 2.80 -13.53 17.06
N THR A 190 3.14 -12.64 16.13
CA THR A 190 4.24 -12.82 15.16
C THR A 190 5.61 -13.00 15.79
N PHE A 191 5.82 -12.54 17.04
CA PHE A 191 7.04 -12.79 17.82
C PHE A 191 6.92 -13.99 18.78
N GLY A 192 5.84 -14.78 18.68
CA GLY A 192 5.65 -16.03 19.42
C GLY A 192 5.05 -15.89 20.82
N GLY A 193 4.50 -14.72 21.19
CA GLY A 193 3.84 -14.51 22.48
C GLY A 193 2.44 -15.11 22.52
N ASP A 194 2.11 -15.84 23.58
CA ASP A 194 0.79 -16.44 23.78
C ASP A 194 -0.24 -15.41 24.25
N ILE A 195 -1.45 -15.49 23.67
CA ILE A 195 -2.60 -14.70 24.06
C ILE A 195 -3.83 -15.60 24.15
N ALA A 196 -4.49 -15.62 25.31
CA ALA A 196 -5.69 -16.42 25.50
C ALA A 196 -6.64 -15.75 26.47
N GLY A 197 -7.94 -15.98 26.31
CA GLY A 197 -8.91 -15.36 27.20
C GLY A 197 -10.34 -15.70 26.86
N GLU A 198 -11.21 -15.35 27.80
CA GLU A 198 -12.65 -15.41 27.64
C GLU A 198 -13.24 -14.05 28.01
N TYR A 199 -14.12 -13.55 27.15
CA TYR A 199 -14.90 -12.35 27.39
C TYR A 199 -16.38 -12.71 27.41
N ASN A 200 -17.06 -12.38 28.50
CA ASN A 200 -18.51 -12.45 28.63
C ASN A 200 -19.09 -11.04 28.86
N GLY A 201 -19.92 -10.56 27.95
CA GLY A 201 -20.54 -9.25 28.07
C GLY A 201 -21.34 -8.82 26.85
N THR A 202 -21.98 -7.65 26.96
CA THR A 202 -22.66 -7.01 25.84
C THR A 202 -21.66 -6.40 24.87
N LEU A 203 -21.91 -6.54 23.57
CA LEU A 203 -21.14 -5.87 22.51
C LEU A 203 -22.08 -5.01 21.69
N GLN A 204 -21.82 -3.71 21.64
CA GLN A 204 -22.56 -2.81 20.76
C GLN A 204 -22.04 -2.97 19.32
N GLN A 205 -22.94 -3.23 18.37
CA GLN A 205 -22.61 -3.20 16.96
C GLN A 205 -22.74 -1.78 16.43
N HIS A 206 -21.74 -1.32 15.68
CA HIS A 206 -21.71 -0.01 15.05
C HIS A 206 -21.24 -0.11 13.61
N ARG A 207 -22.03 0.40 12.66
CA ARG A 207 -21.64 0.48 11.25
C ARG A 207 -20.74 1.69 11.07
N VAL A 208 -19.51 1.43 10.62
CA VAL A 208 -18.50 2.45 10.33
C VAL A 208 -18.80 3.10 9.00
N SER A 209 -18.71 4.44 8.96
CA SER A 209 -18.75 5.21 7.73
C SER A 209 -17.49 4.95 6.92
N GLN A 210 -17.63 4.35 5.73
CA GLN A 210 -16.49 4.05 4.87
C GLN A 210 -16.76 4.49 3.44
N VAL A 211 -15.70 5.00 2.81
CA VAL A 211 -15.71 5.23 1.36
C VAL A 211 -15.83 3.86 0.69
N SER A 212 -16.83 3.73 -0.17
CA SER A 212 -17.12 2.48 -0.87
C SER A 212 -16.28 2.33 -2.15
N SER A 213 -15.84 3.45 -2.71
CA SER A 213 -14.87 3.56 -3.80
C SER A 213 -13.60 4.29 -3.36
N THR A 214 -12.49 4.04 -4.05
CA THR A 214 -11.29 4.89 -3.95
C THR A 214 -11.13 5.64 -5.26
N GLU A 215 -10.85 6.93 -5.12
CA GLU A 215 -10.49 7.83 -6.21
C GLU A 215 -9.02 8.21 -6.07
N TYR A 216 -8.24 7.91 -7.10
CA TYR A 216 -6.88 8.40 -7.25
C TYR A 216 -6.90 9.54 -8.25
N ASN A 217 -6.75 10.76 -7.74
CA ASN A 217 -6.74 11.97 -8.55
C ASN A 217 -5.29 12.39 -8.84
N ASN A 218 -5.05 12.91 -10.04
CA ASN A 218 -3.73 13.40 -10.48
C ASN A 218 -2.64 12.32 -10.47
N VAL A 219 -2.99 11.08 -10.83
CA VAL A 219 -2.01 10.03 -11.03
C VAL A 219 -1.24 10.31 -12.31
N SER A 220 0.08 10.43 -12.22
CA SER A 220 0.97 10.52 -13.38
C SER A 220 1.62 9.17 -13.60
N LEU A 221 1.45 8.59 -14.78
CA LEU A 221 2.17 7.38 -15.21
C LEU A 221 2.97 7.66 -16.47
N SER A 222 4.26 7.39 -16.40
CA SER A 222 5.16 7.44 -17.55
C SER A 222 5.03 6.17 -18.37
N GLY A 223 5.08 6.28 -19.70
CA GLY A 223 5.18 5.10 -20.53
C GLY A 223 6.59 4.52 -20.42
N LEU A 224 6.69 3.26 -19.99
CA LEU A 224 7.95 2.51 -19.96
C LEU A 224 8.47 2.33 -21.39
N MET A 225 9.69 2.80 -21.64
CA MET A 225 10.40 2.50 -22.89
C MET A 225 11.14 1.18 -22.75
N ASP A 226 11.38 0.52 -23.87
CA ASP A 226 12.21 -0.68 -23.97
C ASP A 226 13.66 -0.38 -23.59
N GLU A 227 14.15 0.79 -23.95
CA GLU A 227 15.44 1.30 -23.52
C GLU A 227 15.45 2.83 -23.46
N VAL A 228 16.25 3.39 -22.55
CA VAL A 228 16.56 4.83 -22.52
C VAL A 228 18.05 5.05 -22.67
N GLU A 229 18.42 5.88 -23.64
CA GLU A 229 19.81 6.30 -23.85
C GLU A 229 20.15 7.47 -22.93
N ILE A 230 21.24 7.34 -22.18
CA ILE A 230 21.77 8.37 -21.29
C ILE A 230 23.13 8.78 -21.81
N VAL A 231 23.32 10.09 -22.01
CA VAL A 231 24.56 10.65 -22.54
C VAL A 231 25.23 11.52 -21.49
N MET A 232 26.37 11.06 -21.00
CA MET A 232 27.25 11.84 -20.13
C MET A 232 28.14 12.73 -20.99
N TRP A 233 28.25 14.02 -20.65
CA TRP A 233 29.11 14.96 -21.36
C TRP A 233 29.68 16.04 -20.45
N TYR A 234 30.81 16.61 -20.85
CA TYR A 234 31.51 17.66 -20.11
C TYR A 234 31.59 18.95 -20.91
N THR A 235 31.71 20.08 -20.22
CA THR A 235 32.03 21.37 -20.85
C THR A 235 33.53 21.48 -21.15
N GLY A 236 33.89 22.37 -22.08
CA GLY A 236 35.29 22.61 -22.42
C GLY A 236 36.16 23.03 -21.24
N ASP A 237 35.62 23.76 -20.27
CA ASP A 237 36.36 24.18 -19.06
C ASP A 237 36.70 22.99 -18.17
N VAL A 238 35.76 22.05 -18.01
CA VAL A 238 36.01 20.82 -17.24
C VAL A 238 37.08 19.98 -17.92
N ILE A 239 36.98 19.80 -19.24
CA ILE A 239 38.00 19.07 -20.00
C ILE A 239 39.35 19.78 -19.96
N ARG A 240 39.38 21.11 -20.00
CA ARG A 240 40.63 21.87 -19.87
C ARG A 240 41.31 21.59 -18.54
N ASN A 241 40.56 21.63 -17.45
CA ASN A 241 41.09 21.30 -16.13
C ASN A 241 41.63 19.86 -16.06
N ILE A 242 40.94 18.89 -16.68
CA ILE A 242 41.41 17.49 -16.74
C ILE A 242 42.73 17.38 -17.53
N LEU A 243 42.80 18.00 -18.71
CA LEU A 243 44.00 17.97 -19.55
C LEU A 243 45.21 18.61 -18.87
N ASP A 244 45.02 19.74 -18.19
CA ASP A 244 46.08 20.41 -17.46
C ASP A 244 46.57 19.53 -16.28
N GLN A 245 45.68 18.85 -15.57
CA GLN A 245 46.05 17.91 -14.49
C GLN A 245 46.86 16.70 -14.95
N ILE A 246 46.66 16.24 -16.19
CA ILE A 246 47.43 15.13 -16.77
C ILE A 246 48.69 15.60 -17.54
N GLY A 247 49.05 16.88 -17.42
CA GLY A 247 50.28 17.44 -18.00
C GLY A 247 50.19 17.77 -19.48
N LEU A 248 48.99 17.95 -20.03
CA LEU A 248 48.72 18.38 -21.40
C LEU A 248 48.37 19.88 -21.49
N GLU A 249 49.00 20.69 -20.63
CA GLU A 249 48.84 22.14 -20.63
C GLU A 249 49.16 22.74 -22.02
N GLY A 250 48.24 23.56 -22.55
CA GLY A 250 48.38 24.19 -23.86
C GLY A 250 48.12 23.26 -25.07
N PHE A 251 47.82 21.97 -24.84
CA PHE A 251 47.43 21.05 -25.91
C PHE A 251 46.04 21.41 -26.46
N PRO A 252 45.81 21.32 -27.80
CA PRO A 252 44.51 21.64 -28.39
C PRO A 252 43.37 20.87 -27.70
N LEU A 253 42.28 21.56 -27.36
CA LEU A 253 41.20 20.99 -26.54
C LEU A 253 40.50 19.79 -27.17
N LYS A 254 40.20 19.86 -28.47
CA LYS A 254 39.53 18.77 -29.18
C LYS A 254 40.44 17.55 -29.28
N ASP A 255 41.66 17.75 -29.77
CA ASP A 255 42.65 16.67 -29.91
C ASP A 255 42.95 16.02 -28.54
N GLY A 256 43.08 16.83 -27.48
CA GLY A 256 43.29 16.33 -26.12
C GLY A 256 42.09 15.54 -25.59
N ALA A 257 40.86 15.98 -25.85
CA ALA A 257 39.64 15.27 -25.47
C ALA A 257 39.52 13.91 -26.18
N GLU A 258 39.79 13.88 -27.49
CA GLU A 258 39.80 12.64 -28.28
C GLU A 258 40.89 11.67 -27.78
N MET A 259 42.07 12.18 -27.39
CA MET A 259 43.15 11.38 -26.82
C MET A 259 42.77 10.69 -25.50
N ILE A 260 41.89 11.29 -24.70
CA ILE A 260 41.37 10.69 -23.47
C ILE A 260 40.06 9.91 -23.70
N GLY A 261 39.69 9.68 -24.96
CA GLY A 261 38.57 8.81 -25.34
C GLY A 261 37.20 9.49 -25.41
N LEU A 262 37.13 10.83 -25.35
CA LEU A 262 35.87 11.57 -25.46
C LEU A 262 35.48 11.82 -26.91
N ILE A 263 34.18 11.88 -27.18
CA ILE A 263 33.62 12.23 -28.48
C ILE A 263 33.29 13.72 -28.48
N VAL A 264 33.82 14.46 -29.46
CA VAL A 264 33.60 15.90 -29.57
C VAL A 264 32.37 16.17 -30.46
N ASP A 265 31.31 16.71 -29.86
CA ASP A 265 30.11 17.17 -30.57
C ASP A 265 29.83 18.65 -30.26
N GLY A 266 30.27 19.53 -31.15
CA GLY A 266 30.17 20.98 -30.94
C GLY A 266 30.94 21.44 -29.71
N GLU A 267 30.22 21.88 -28.67
CA GLU A 267 30.75 22.30 -27.36
C GLU A 267 30.63 21.21 -26.28
N LYS A 268 29.98 20.08 -26.58
CA LYS A 268 29.85 18.94 -25.68
C LYS A 268 30.99 17.94 -25.92
N PHE A 269 31.62 17.51 -24.84
CA PHE A 269 32.62 16.46 -24.85
C PHE A 269 32.01 15.21 -24.22
N ILE A 270 31.45 14.34 -25.05
CA ILE A 270 30.69 13.17 -24.65
C ILE A 270 31.64 12.10 -24.12
N ASP A 271 31.27 11.53 -22.99
CA ASP A 271 31.96 10.42 -22.35
C ASP A 271 31.26 9.11 -22.70
N PRO A 272 31.79 8.33 -23.66
CA PRO A 272 31.17 7.08 -24.05
C PRO A 272 31.32 5.98 -22.98
N GLU A 273 32.24 6.10 -22.02
CA GLU A 273 32.43 5.11 -20.95
C GLU A 273 31.33 5.24 -19.89
N ASN A 274 30.91 6.48 -19.60
CA ASN A 274 29.86 6.79 -18.63
C ASN A 274 28.48 7.04 -19.28
N SER A 275 28.40 7.02 -20.62
CA SER A 275 27.13 6.95 -21.34
C SER A 275 26.67 5.51 -21.47
N GLY A 276 25.36 5.29 -21.63
CA GLY A 276 24.85 3.93 -21.76
C GLY A 276 23.35 3.86 -21.89
N THR A 277 22.88 2.62 -21.86
CA THR A 277 21.46 2.28 -21.94
C THR A 277 20.96 1.88 -20.56
N ASP A 278 19.84 2.46 -20.16
CA ASP A 278 19.14 2.09 -18.94
C ASP A 278 17.74 1.54 -19.26
N PHE A 279 17.24 0.72 -18.35
CA PHE A 279 15.99 -0.01 -18.47
C PHE A 279 15.09 0.22 -17.25
N ASP A 280 15.64 0.48 -16.07
CA ASP A 280 14.91 0.27 -14.80
C ASP A 280 15.07 1.36 -13.73
N THR A 281 15.91 2.36 -13.96
CA THR A 281 16.17 3.44 -13.01
C THR A 281 15.19 4.63 -13.16
N GLU A 282 15.50 5.74 -12.49
CA GLU A 282 14.74 6.99 -12.57
C GLU A 282 14.62 7.55 -13.98
N TYR A 283 15.53 7.19 -14.89
CA TYR A 283 15.53 7.65 -16.27
C TYR A 283 14.45 6.99 -17.14
N ASN A 284 13.89 5.84 -16.75
CA ASN A 284 12.81 5.18 -17.51
C ASN A 284 11.40 5.39 -16.92
N GLY A 285 11.25 6.45 -16.12
CA GLY A 285 9.96 6.98 -15.67
C GLY A 285 9.17 6.09 -14.70
N MET A 286 8.13 6.68 -14.09
CA MET A 286 7.25 5.99 -13.15
C MET A 286 6.11 5.28 -13.90
N SER A 287 6.36 4.06 -14.35
CA SER A 287 5.45 3.31 -15.23
C SER A 287 4.53 2.31 -14.53
N LEU A 288 4.69 2.13 -13.21
CA LEU A 288 3.97 1.15 -12.41
C LEU A 288 3.12 1.81 -11.35
N PHE A 289 1.92 1.30 -11.13
CA PHE A 289 0.99 1.82 -10.12
C PHE A 289 0.52 0.73 -9.17
N SER A 290 0.40 1.08 -7.89
CA SER A 290 -0.25 0.24 -6.88
C SER A 290 -1.55 0.89 -6.42
N LEU A 291 -2.66 0.17 -6.55
CA LEU A 291 -3.94 0.59 -5.97
C LEU A 291 -3.85 0.58 -4.43
N SER A 292 -3.12 -0.38 -3.85
CA SER A 292 -3.03 -0.48 -2.39
C SER A 292 -2.32 0.71 -1.71
N THR A 293 -1.33 1.32 -2.39
CA THR A 293 -0.58 2.47 -1.85
C THR A 293 -0.97 3.80 -2.50
N GLY A 294 -1.58 3.76 -3.69
CA GLY A 294 -1.87 4.94 -4.51
C GLY A 294 -0.63 5.58 -5.12
N LEU A 295 0.50 4.87 -5.19
CA LEU A 295 1.78 5.41 -5.64
C LEU A 295 2.17 4.89 -7.02
N SER A 296 2.62 5.82 -7.87
CA SER A 296 3.40 5.53 -9.07
C SER A 296 4.86 5.26 -8.70
N GLN A 297 5.49 4.28 -9.34
CA GLN A 297 6.85 3.84 -9.03
C GLN A 297 7.63 3.49 -10.31
N ILE A 298 8.95 3.64 -10.24
CA ILE A 298 9.87 3.08 -11.24
C ILE A 298 10.06 1.58 -11.02
N ALA A 299 10.46 0.84 -12.05
CA ALA A 299 10.63 -0.62 -11.98
C ALA A 299 11.61 -1.08 -10.88
N ASN A 300 12.74 -0.38 -10.72
CA ASN A 300 13.76 -0.72 -9.72
C ASN A 300 13.27 -0.57 -8.26
N ASP A 301 12.32 0.31 -7.98
CA ASP A 301 11.73 0.43 -6.64
C ASP A 301 10.58 -0.54 -6.43
N ALA A 302 9.72 -0.67 -7.44
CA ALA A 302 8.59 -1.58 -7.45
C ALA A 302 9.01 -3.04 -7.20
N ARG A 303 10.24 -3.45 -7.59
CA ARG A 303 10.74 -4.82 -7.38
C ARG A 303 10.80 -5.26 -5.92
N LYS A 304 10.80 -4.31 -4.97
CA LYS A 304 10.80 -4.58 -3.53
C LYS A 304 9.43 -5.08 -3.06
N ASN A 305 8.35 -4.74 -3.77
CA ASN A 305 6.96 -5.04 -3.42
C ASN A 305 6.15 -5.49 -4.65
N LYS A 306 6.68 -6.47 -5.41
CA LYS A 306 6.16 -6.86 -6.73
C LYS A 306 4.66 -7.21 -6.74
N GLU A 307 4.19 -7.86 -5.70
CA GLU A 307 2.79 -8.28 -5.55
C GLU A 307 1.81 -7.11 -5.37
N GLN A 308 2.31 -5.92 -5.04
CA GLN A 308 1.50 -4.71 -4.88
C GLN A 308 1.32 -3.93 -6.18
N ILE A 309 2.01 -4.30 -7.25
CA ILE A 309 1.89 -3.63 -8.55
C ILE A 309 0.67 -4.16 -9.28
N ASP A 310 -0.25 -3.25 -9.57
CA ASP A 310 -1.55 -3.58 -10.15
C ASP A 310 -1.67 -3.09 -11.59
N LEU A 311 -1.09 -1.94 -11.94
CA LEU A 311 -1.17 -1.38 -13.30
C LEU A 311 0.23 -1.10 -13.86
N ALA A 312 0.37 -1.25 -15.17
CA ALA A 312 1.57 -0.83 -15.89
C ALA A 312 1.23 -0.10 -17.20
N LEU A 313 2.12 0.81 -17.59
CA LEU A 313 2.01 1.58 -18.81
C LEU A 313 3.31 1.51 -19.61
N THR A 314 3.22 1.20 -20.90
CA THR A 314 4.36 1.19 -21.82
C THR A 314 4.22 2.26 -22.89
N TRP A 315 5.34 2.67 -23.48
CA TRP A 315 5.40 3.60 -24.58
C TRP A 315 5.95 2.92 -25.82
N ASN A 316 5.28 3.10 -26.96
CA ASN A 316 5.83 2.73 -28.26
C ASN A 316 6.22 4.01 -29.01
N LYS A 317 7.53 4.21 -29.20
CA LYS A 317 8.09 5.40 -29.85
C LYS A 317 7.71 5.51 -31.33
N GLU A 318 7.71 4.40 -32.07
CA GLU A 318 7.39 4.41 -33.51
C GLU A 318 5.94 4.80 -33.79
N GLN A 319 5.03 4.39 -32.91
CA GLN A 319 3.61 4.65 -33.04
C GLN A 319 3.14 5.89 -32.29
N GLU A 320 4.04 6.52 -31.54
CA GLU A 320 3.74 7.62 -30.61
C GLU A 320 2.48 7.34 -29.78
N ALA A 321 2.48 6.21 -29.07
CA ALA A 321 1.31 5.77 -28.34
C ALA A 321 1.64 5.04 -27.04
N PHE A 322 0.77 5.25 -26.05
CA PHE A 322 0.80 4.50 -24.81
C PHE A 322 0.00 3.20 -24.92
N TYR A 323 0.43 2.19 -24.19
CA TYR A 323 -0.28 0.93 -24.04
C TYR A 323 -0.44 0.58 -22.56
N PHE A 324 -1.66 0.32 -22.14
CA PHE A 324 -1.89 -0.34 -20.86
C PHE A 324 -1.49 -1.80 -21.03
N GLU A 325 -0.48 -2.22 -20.27
CA GLU A 325 0.08 -3.56 -20.36
C GLU A 325 -0.08 -4.25 -19.01
N SER A 326 -0.27 -5.57 -19.06
CA SER A 326 -0.32 -6.35 -17.84
C SER A 326 1.03 -6.31 -17.12
N PRO A 327 1.10 -6.07 -15.80
CA PRO A 327 2.36 -6.07 -15.05
C PRO A 327 3.23 -7.31 -15.30
N ILE A 328 2.65 -8.51 -15.38
CA ILE A 328 3.41 -9.75 -15.67
C ILE A 328 4.16 -9.76 -17.00
N ARG A 329 3.76 -8.93 -17.96
CA ARG A 329 4.37 -8.88 -19.31
C ARG A 329 5.48 -7.85 -19.43
N ILE A 330 5.59 -6.90 -18.48
CA ILE A 330 6.51 -5.76 -18.62
C ILE A 330 7.97 -6.14 -18.53
N ARG A 331 8.30 -7.33 -18.00
CA ARG A 331 9.69 -7.80 -17.98
C ARG A 331 10.31 -7.88 -19.36
N SER A 332 9.50 -8.04 -20.40
CA SER A 332 9.95 -7.97 -21.80
C SER A 332 10.54 -6.61 -22.18
N MET A 333 10.15 -5.54 -21.47
CA MET A 333 10.68 -4.18 -21.60
C MET A 333 11.80 -3.89 -20.61
N LEU A 334 12.18 -4.87 -19.77
CA LEU A 334 13.15 -4.71 -18.69
C LEU A 334 14.26 -5.77 -18.79
N ASP A 335 14.73 -6.01 -20.02
CA ASP A 335 15.81 -6.93 -20.36
C ASP A 335 15.55 -8.37 -19.87
N HIS A 336 14.27 -8.78 -19.83
CA HIS A 336 13.82 -10.12 -19.46
C HIS A 336 14.34 -10.62 -18.09
N LYS A 337 14.70 -9.70 -17.18
CA LYS A 337 15.29 -10.07 -15.89
C LYS A 337 14.23 -10.50 -14.88
N SER A 338 14.41 -11.67 -14.26
CA SER A 338 13.48 -12.21 -13.23
C SER A 338 13.29 -11.32 -11.99
N LYS A 339 14.23 -10.39 -11.72
CA LYS A 339 14.02 -9.34 -10.70
C LYS A 339 12.79 -8.47 -11.01
N TYR A 340 12.26 -8.50 -12.23
CA TYR A 340 11.07 -7.80 -12.70
C TYR A 340 9.86 -8.69 -12.99
N ASP A 341 9.82 -9.88 -12.40
CA ASP A 341 8.61 -10.73 -12.43
C ASP A 341 7.51 -10.13 -11.54
N PHE A 342 6.68 -9.24 -12.09
CA PHE A 342 5.52 -8.66 -11.42
C PHE A 342 4.31 -9.58 -11.63
N PRO A 343 3.87 -10.35 -10.62
CA PRO A 343 3.01 -11.52 -10.86
C PRO A 343 1.56 -11.19 -11.24
N CYS A 344 1.13 -9.93 -11.10
CA CYS A 344 -0.26 -9.55 -11.37
C CYS A 344 -0.55 -9.55 -12.87
N HIS A 345 -1.52 -10.37 -13.29
CA HIS A 345 -2.12 -10.27 -14.61
C HIS A 345 -3.33 -9.35 -14.59
N THR A 346 -3.17 -8.12 -15.07
CA THR A 346 -4.24 -7.14 -15.19
C THR A 346 -4.69 -7.07 -16.64
N VAL A 347 -6.00 -7.18 -16.85
CA VAL A 347 -6.63 -7.07 -18.16
C VAL A 347 -7.27 -5.69 -18.31
N TYR A 348 -7.25 -5.18 -19.54
CA TYR A 348 -7.77 -3.86 -19.89
C TYR A 348 -8.74 -3.97 -21.06
N MET A 349 -9.69 -3.05 -21.14
CA MET A 349 -10.52 -2.84 -22.32
C MET A 349 -10.84 -1.36 -22.49
N ASN A 350 -11.13 -0.95 -23.73
CA ASN A 350 -11.70 0.39 -23.93
C ASN A 350 -13.08 0.46 -23.29
N ALA A 351 -13.45 1.61 -22.75
CA ALA A 351 -14.82 1.81 -22.27
C ALA A 351 -15.83 1.62 -23.42
N PRO A 352 -17.04 1.09 -23.12
CA PRO A 352 -18.10 0.95 -24.12
C PRO A 352 -18.43 2.28 -24.81
N GLU A 353 -18.88 2.18 -26.07
CA GLU A 353 -19.32 3.35 -26.83
C GLU A 353 -20.42 4.11 -26.06
N GLY A 354 -20.22 5.42 -25.89
CA GLY A 354 -21.16 6.29 -25.17
C GLY A 354 -20.85 6.50 -23.69
N PHE A 355 -19.88 5.78 -23.10
CA PHE A 355 -19.41 6.08 -21.75
C PHE A 355 -18.84 7.50 -21.67
N SER A 356 -19.33 8.28 -20.69
CA SER A 356 -19.13 9.72 -20.61
C SER A 356 -18.48 10.16 -19.29
N ASP A 357 -18.09 11.43 -19.22
CA ASP A 357 -17.65 12.06 -17.97
C ASP A 357 -18.72 11.94 -16.88
N THR A 358 -20.00 12.05 -17.24
CA THR A 358 -21.08 11.93 -16.26
C THR A 358 -21.18 10.51 -15.71
N ASP A 359 -20.97 9.48 -16.53
CA ASP A 359 -20.96 8.10 -16.08
C ASP A 359 -19.78 7.86 -15.15
N PHE A 360 -18.58 8.35 -15.52
CA PHE A 360 -17.39 8.28 -14.69
C PHE A 360 -17.56 8.99 -13.33
N GLU A 361 -18.14 10.20 -13.33
CA GLU A 361 -18.37 10.94 -12.09
C GLU A 361 -19.39 10.28 -11.16
N ASN A 362 -20.38 9.58 -11.73
CA ASN A 362 -21.41 8.89 -10.96
C ASN A 362 -21.03 7.48 -10.51
N LEU A 363 -19.84 6.96 -10.89
CA LEU A 363 -19.39 5.63 -10.46
C LEU A 363 -19.31 5.53 -8.93
N SER A 364 -20.07 4.59 -8.38
CA SER A 364 -20.05 4.16 -6.99
C SER A 364 -19.62 2.69 -6.88
N ALA A 365 -19.44 2.18 -5.67
CA ALA A 365 -18.95 0.82 -5.44
C ALA A 365 -19.80 -0.28 -6.10
N ASP A 366 -21.11 -0.07 -6.22
CA ASP A 366 -22.03 -1.03 -6.83
C ASP A 366 -21.98 -1.00 -8.37
N ASP A 367 -21.44 0.07 -8.96
CA ASP A 367 -21.39 0.31 -10.40
C ASP A 367 -20.20 -0.40 -11.08
N PHE A 368 -19.25 -0.94 -10.31
CA PHE A 368 -18.12 -1.74 -10.83
C PHE A 368 -18.53 -3.19 -11.15
N SER A 369 -19.69 -3.38 -11.79
CA SER A 369 -20.24 -4.68 -12.17
C SER A 369 -20.30 -4.83 -13.69
N PHE A 370 -19.13 -4.76 -14.34
CA PHE A 370 -18.99 -4.94 -15.78
C PHE A 370 -18.09 -6.14 -16.11
N GLN A 371 -18.35 -6.74 -17.28
CA GLN A 371 -17.49 -7.78 -17.83
C GLN A 371 -16.33 -7.15 -18.58
N ILE A 372 -15.12 -7.64 -18.34
CA ILE A 372 -13.94 -7.26 -19.11
C ILE A 372 -13.56 -8.38 -20.06
N THR A 373 -13.34 -8.01 -21.32
CA THR A 373 -12.62 -8.82 -22.28
C THR A 373 -11.25 -8.22 -22.46
N GLU A 374 -10.19 -9.01 -22.35
CA GLU A 374 -8.83 -8.49 -22.52
C GLU A 374 -8.63 -7.93 -23.93
N GLU A 375 -8.24 -6.67 -24.02
CA GLU A 375 -7.89 -5.96 -25.24
C GLU A 375 -6.53 -5.27 -25.08
N LYS A 376 -5.85 -5.09 -26.22
CA LYS A 376 -4.68 -4.20 -26.26
C LYS A 376 -5.14 -2.75 -26.36
N VAL A 377 -5.23 -2.08 -25.22
CA VAL A 377 -5.70 -0.69 -25.15
C VAL A 377 -4.58 0.27 -25.54
N LYS A 378 -4.80 1.02 -26.63
CA LYS A 378 -3.88 2.01 -27.20
C LYS A 378 -4.38 3.42 -26.95
N ILE A 379 -3.53 4.30 -26.42
CA ILE A 379 -3.78 5.75 -26.32
C ILE A 379 -2.83 6.47 -27.27
N SER A 380 -3.35 6.95 -28.40
CA SER A 380 -2.59 7.70 -29.41
C SER A 380 -2.35 9.14 -28.99
N THR A 381 -1.16 9.70 -29.24
CA THR A 381 -0.87 11.12 -29.00
C THR A 381 -1.21 12.03 -30.18
N ALA A 382 -1.18 11.51 -31.42
CA ALA A 382 -1.39 12.29 -32.65
C ALA A 382 -2.77 12.97 -32.72
N ASP A 383 -3.80 12.31 -32.20
CA ASP A 383 -5.20 12.79 -32.14
C ASP A 383 -5.76 12.66 -30.72
N PHE A 384 -4.94 13.02 -29.72
CA PHE A 384 -5.27 12.77 -28.32
C PHE A 384 -6.64 13.36 -27.93
N LYS A 385 -7.47 12.51 -27.33
CA LYS A 385 -8.73 12.87 -26.68
C LYS A 385 -8.77 12.17 -25.33
N PRO A 386 -9.44 12.77 -24.33
CA PRO A 386 -9.74 12.06 -23.10
C PRO A 386 -10.42 10.72 -23.41
N ALA A 387 -9.98 9.68 -22.73
CA ALA A 387 -10.45 8.32 -22.96
C ALA A 387 -10.67 7.61 -21.63
N TYR A 388 -11.50 6.58 -21.65
CA TYR A 388 -11.77 5.75 -20.48
C TYR A 388 -11.35 4.32 -20.75
N VAL A 389 -10.65 3.75 -19.78
CA VAL A 389 -10.11 2.39 -19.85
C VAL A 389 -10.64 1.62 -18.66
N PHE A 390 -11.32 0.52 -18.93
CA PHE A 390 -11.81 -0.37 -17.90
C PHE A 390 -10.72 -1.40 -17.61
N PHE A 391 -10.54 -1.78 -16.35
CA PHE A 391 -9.52 -2.76 -15.98
C PHE A 391 -10.01 -3.73 -14.91
N GLN A 392 -9.43 -4.94 -14.91
CA GLN A 392 -9.59 -5.94 -13.86
C GLN A 392 -8.20 -6.44 -13.48
N THR A 393 -7.82 -6.26 -12.21
CA THR A 393 -6.54 -6.77 -11.72
C THR A 393 -6.56 -8.29 -11.54
N GLY A 394 -5.40 -8.93 -11.40
CA GLY A 394 -5.33 -10.35 -11.08
C GLY A 394 -5.94 -10.74 -9.73
N LYS A 395 -6.23 -9.75 -8.87
CA LYS A 395 -6.95 -9.90 -7.60
C LYS A 395 -8.46 -9.64 -7.75
N GLY A 396 -8.93 -9.43 -8.99
CA GLY A 396 -10.31 -9.19 -9.36
C GLY A 396 -10.85 -7.80 -9.03
N VAL A 397 -10.00 -6.82 -8.74
CA VAL A 397 -10.45 -5.43 -8.55
C VAL A 397 -10.83 -4.86 -9.92
N LEU A 398 -12.11 -4.53 -10.08
CA LEU A 398 -12.65 -3.85 -11.25
C LEU A 398 -12.55 -2.34 -11.07
N GLY A 399 -12.18 -1.61 -12.12
CA GLY A 399 -12.11 -0.16 -12.06
C GLY A 399 -12.10 0.51 -13.43
N VAL A 400 -12.17 1.84 -13.40
CA VAL A 400 -12.15 2.69 -14.58
C VAL A 400 -11.06 3.73 -14.42
N ILE A 401 -10.24 3.88 -15.46
CA ILE A 401 -9.19 4.89 -15.61
C ILE A 401 -9.69 5.92 -16.61
N LYS A 402 -9.74 7.18 -16.22
CA LYS A 402 -9.92 8.33 -17.11
C LYS A 402 -8.56 8.89 -17.46
N VAL A 403 -8.18 8.81 -18.73
CA VAL A 403 -6.98 9.43 -19.28
C VAL A 403 -7.33 10.86 -19.66
N LYS A 404 -6.76 11.86 -18.98
CA LYS A 404 -7.15 13.27 -19.10
C LYS A 404 -6.33 14.04 -20.11
N SER A 405 -5.02 13.86 -20.04
CA SER A 405 -4.03 14.56 -20.84
C SER A 405 -2.76 13.73 -20.88
N TYR A 406 -1.82 14.14 -21.74
CA TYR A 406 -0.49 13.60 -21.75
C TYR A 406 0.54 14.73 -21.75
N VAL A 407 1.73 14.41 -21.24
CA VAL A 407 2.95 15.18 -21.35
C VAL A 407 3.78 14.48 -22.44
N PRO A 408 4.18 15.19 -23.51
CA PRO A 408 4.99 14.60 -24.57
C PRO A 408 6.37 14.19 -24.06
N GLN A 409 7.04 13.35 -24.84
CA GLN A 409 8.44 13.04 -24.60
C GLN A 409 9.28 14.31 -24.72
N ASP A 410 10.27 14.46 -23.85
CA ASP A 410 11.23 15.57 -23.88
C ASP A 410 12.64 15.05 -23.53
N MET A 411 13.62 15.94 -23.44
CA MET A 411 14.96 15.67 -22.94
C MET A 411 15.24 16.52 -21.71
N LYS A 412 15.97 15.94 -20.76
CA LYS A 412 16.43 16.62 -19.55
C LYS A 412 17.95 16.59 -19.50
N THR A 413 18.54 17.74 -19.20
CA THR A 413 19.97 17.87 -18.89
C THR A 413 20.13 18.18 -17.41
N GLU A 414 20.90 17.35 -16.69
CA GLU A 414 21.21 17.54 -15.28
C GLU A 414 22.71 17.63 -15.04
N TYR A 415 23.13 18.41 -14.05
CA TYR A 415 24.53 18.49 -13.65
C TYR A 415 24.83 17.41 -12.61
N ASP A 416 25.82 16.56 -12.89
CA ASP A 416 26.31 15.56 -11.96
C ASP A 416 27.47 16.13 -11.13
N ILE A 417 27.20 16.34 -9.84
CA ILE A 417 28.17 16.92 -8.91
C ILE A 417 29.39 16.03 -8.66
N TYR A 418 29.29 14.72 -8.89
CA TYR A 418 30.36 13.77 -8.58
C TYR A 418 31.39 13.72 -9.71
N THR A 419 30.93 13.75 -10.95
CA THR A 419 31.80 13.75 -12.13
C THR A 419 32.15 15.17 -12.59
N GLY A 420 31.37 16.18 -12.19
CA GLY A 420 31.47 17.54 -12.72
C GLY A 420 30.96 17.65 -14.16
N GLY A 421 30.28 16.61 -14.66
CA GLY A 421 29.69 16.54 -15.99
C GLY A 421 28.20 16.85 -16.00
N TYR A 422 27.60 16.65 -17.15
CA TYR A 422 26.18 16.77 -17.41
C TYR A 422 25.63 15.48 -17.98
N ILE A 423 24.42 15.13 -17.58
CA ILE A 423 23.70 13.95 -18.03
C ILE A 423 22.51 14.41 -18.86
N ASP A 424 22.51 14.07 -20.14
CA ASP A 424 21.32 14.16 -20.99
C ASP A 424 20.57 12.83 -20.90
N SER A 425 19.28 12.88 -20.55
CA SER A 425 18.41 11.71 -20.46
C SER A 425 17.01 12.04 -21.00
N PRO A 426 16.27 11.06 -21.55
CA PRO A 426 14.90 11.29 -21.97
C PRO A 426 14.00 11.55 -20.76
N LEU A 427 13.08 12.50 -20.92
CA LEU A 427 11.90 12.61 -20.09
C LEU A 427 10.81 11.76 -20.75
N ASN A 428 10.48 10.61 -20.14
CA ASN A 428 9.47 9.72 -20.68
C ASN A 428 8.12 10.44 -20.85
N PRO A 429 7.43 10.22 -21.98
CA PRO A 429 6.08 10.72 -22.15
C PRO A 429 5.21 10.11 -21.05
N SER A 430 4.26 10.88 -20.56
CA SER A 430 3.46 10.50 -19.39
C SER A 430 1.99 10.85 -19.59
N ILE A 431 1.07 10.07 -19.02
CA ILE A 431 -0.36 10.40 -19.01
C ILE A 431 -0.81 10.81 -17.62
N GLN A 432 -1.74 11.77 -17.58
CA GLN A 432 -2.42 12.18 -16.36
C GLN A 432 -3.74 11.45 -16.24
N LEU A 433 -3.95 10.79 -15.12
CA LEU A 433 -5.03 9.85 -14.88
C LEU A 433 -5.88 10.26 -13.68
N GLU A 434 -7.16 9.93 -13.77
CA GLU A 434 -8.05 9.71 -12.63
C GLU A 434 -8.45 8.24 -12.61
N ILE A 435 -8.37 7.58 -11.47
CA ILE A 435 -8.67 6.15 -11.35
C ILE A 435 -9.77 5.99 -10.30
N LYS A 436 -10.86 5.31 -10.66
CA LYS A 436 -11.92 4.91 -9.73
C LYS A 436 -12.01 3.39 -9.67
N CYS A 437 -12.04 2.85 -8.47
CA CYS A 437 -12.29 1.42 -8.22
C CYS A 437 -12.98 1.25 -6.85
N PRO A 438 -13.50 0.06 -6.50
CA PRO A 438 -13.92 -0.24 -5.13
C PRO A 438 -12.79 0.05 -4.15
N ALA A 439 -13.16 0.53 -2.97
CA ALA A 439 -12.16 1.00 -2.02
C ALA A 439 -11.32 -0.16 -1.49
N VAL A 440 -10.01 -0.13 -1.74
CA VAL A 440 -9.05 -1.08 -1.17
C VAL A 440 -8.62 -0.54 0.20
N VAL A 441 -9.56 -0.45 1.14
CA VAL A 441 -9.31 0.14 2.46
C VAL A 441 -8.61 -0.88 3.35
N ALA A 442 -7.41 -0.53 3.83
CA ALA A 442 -6.81 -1.24 4.94
C ALA A 442 -7.65 -0.97 6.21
N ASN A 443 -8.21 -2.02 6.80
CA ASN A 443 -8.83 -1.90 8.11
C ASN A 443 -7.76 -1.47 9.13
N PRO A 444 -8.06 -0.54 10.06
CA PRO A 444 -7.10 -0.17 11.10
C PRO A 444 -6.80 -1.36 12.00
N GLN A 445 -5.56 -1.48 12.48
CA GLN A 445 -5.13 -2.62 13.32
C GLN A 445 -5.88 -2.69 14.65
N ILE A 446 -6.04 -1.53 15.30
CA ILE A 446 -6.89 -1.32 16.47
C ILE A 446 -7.84 -0.20 16.08
N ARG A 447 -9.14 -0.43 16.27
CA ARG A 447 -10.12 0.64 16.10
C ARG A 447 -10.45 1.27 17.41
#